data_AF-A0A957INS9-F1
#
_entry.id   AF-A0A957INS9-F1
#
_cell.length_a   1.000
_cell.length_b   1.000
_cell.length_c   1.000
_cell.angle_alpha   90.00
_cell.angle_beta   90.00
_cell.angle_gamma   90.00
#
_symmetry.space_group_name_H-M   'P 1'
#
loop_
_entity.id
_entity.type
_entity.pdbx_description
1 polymer ?
#
loop_
_entity_poly.entity_id
_entity_poly.type
_entity_poly.pdbx_seq_one_letter_code
_entity_poly.pdbx_strand_id
1 'polypeptide(L)'
;LTHTAVDPFNPDHPVAYTMVQRARLLASGAGVSSAFQSITPPDWYSFEPHQPELSEFYPNTFIDITPVMDKKIKAMNVMSAQSYLVNYYTELASRRGNHARRISGKKEIKFAEAHQRLMPWVVNEL
;
A
#
# COMPACT_ATOMS: atom_id res chain seq x y z
N LEU A 1 -4.77 2.53 4.49
CA LEU A 1 -3.70 1.68 3.93
C LEU A 1 -3.47 0.50 4.88
N THR A 2 -3.31 -0.72 4.38
CA THR A 2 -3.10 -1.94 5.20
C THR A 2 -2.26 -2.99 4.46
N HIS A 3 -2.05 -4.17 5.04
CA HIS A 3 -1.43 -5.34 4.40
C HIS A 3 -2.34 -6.00 3.35
N THR A 4 -1.90 -7.07 2.71
CA THR A 4 -2.74 -7.92 1.84
C THR A 4 -3.64 -8.85 2.64
N ALA A 5 -4.73 -9.33 2.01
CA ALA A 5 -5.64 -10.30 2.61
C ALA A 5 -5.01 -11.70 2.74
N VAL A 6 -4.03 -12.01 1.89
CA VAL A 6 -3.27 -13.26 1.88
C VAL A 6 -1.80 -12.93 2.13
N ASP A 7 -1.17 -13.64 3.05
CA ASP A 7 0.28 -13.63 3.26
C ASP A 7 0.67 -14.99 3.87
N PRO A 8 1.36 -15.87 3.13
CA PRO A 8 1.73 -17.19 3.62
C PRO A 8 2.93 -17.17 4.57
N PHE A 9 3.55 -16.01 4.81
CA PHE A 9 4.75 -15.86 5.63
C PHE A 9 4.47 -15.19 6.98
N ASN A 10 3.40 -14.39 7.08
CA ASN A 10 3.05 -13.72 8.33
C ASN A 10 1.54 -13.80 8.61
N PRO A 11 1.09 -14.54 9.64
CA PRO A 11 -0.33 -14.66 9.97
C PRO A 11 -0.97 -13.35 10.44
N ASP A 12 -0.18 -12.39 10.93
CA ASP A 12 -0.71 -11.13 11.48
C ASP A 12 -1.09 -10.13 10.38
N HIS A 13 -0.51 -10.28 9.18
CA HIS A 13 -0.78 -9.39 8.04
C HIS A 13 -2.26 -9.49 7.58
N PRO A 14 -2.81 -10.70 7.29
CA PRO A 14 -4.25 -10.88 7.00
C PRO A 14 -5.17 -10.43 8.15
N VAL A 15 -4.72 -10.56 9.40
CA VAL A 15 -5.49 -10.10 10.57
C VAL A 15 -5.59 -8.57 10.54
N ALA A 16 -4.47 -7.87 10.33
CA ALA A 16 -4.47 -6.41 10.20
C ALA A 16 -5.36 -5.94 9.03
N TYR A 17 -5.32 -6.62 7.88
CA TYR A 17 -6.23 -6.37 6.76
C TYR A 17 -7.70 -6.45 7.19
N THR A 18 -8.08 -7.55 7.85
CA THR A 18 -9.46 -7.80 8.29
C THR A 18 -9.92 -6.76 9.31
N MET A 19 -9.05 -6.37 10.25
CA MET A 19 -9.36 -5.34 11.23
C MET A 19 -9.60 -3.98 10.58
N VAL A 20 -8.75 -3.57 9.63
CA VAL A 20 -8.91 -2.32 8.89
C VAL A 20 -10.20 -2.34 8.05
N GLN A 21 -10.49 -3.45 7.37
CA GLN A 21 -11.73 -3.62 6.59
C GLN A 21 -12.96 -3.43 7.49
N ARG A 22 -13.00 -4.13 8.62
CA ARG A 22 -14.12 -4.07 9.55
C ARG A 22 -14.28 -2.68 10.15
N ALA A 23 -13.19 -2.05 10.59
CA ALA A 23 -13.20 -0.69 11.12
C ALA A 23 -13.74 0.30 10.08
N ARG A 24 -13.28 0.21 8.83
CA ARG A 24 -13.77 1.03 7.72
C ARG A 24 -15.28 0.90 7.50
N LEU A 25 -15.79 -0.33 7.47
CA LEU A 25 -17.22 -0.60 7.24
C LEU A 25 -18.09 -0.08 8.40
N LEU A 26 -17.68 -0.34 9.64
CA LEU A 26 -18.42 0.11 10.83
C LEU A 26 -18.42 1.64 10.95
N ALA A 27 -17.27 2.28 10.72
CA ALA A 27 -17.15 3.74 10.82
C ALA A 27 -17.94 4.47 9.74
N SER A 28 -18.14 3.86 8.57
CA SER A 28 -18.78 4.52 7.42
C SER A 28 -20.28 4.25 7.29
N GLY A 29 -20.91 3.69 8.33
CA GLY A 29 -22.37 3.58 8.41
C GLY A 29 -22.95 2.27 7.87
N ALA A 30 -22.46 1.13 8.33
CA ALA A 30 -23.09 -0.18 8.12
C ALA A 30 -24.42 -0.37 8.90
N GLY A 31 -25.19 0.69 9.13
CA GLY A 31 -26.44 0.66 9.91
C GLY A 31 -26.26 0.40 11.42
N VAL A 32 -25.03 0.55 11.94
CA VAL A 32 -24.70 0.30 13.34
C VAL A 32 -24.92 1.56 14.17
N SER A 33 -25.72 1.45 15.24
CA SER A 33 -25.84 2.52 16.24
C SER A 33 -24.48 2.74 16.90
N SER A 34 -23.97 3.96 16.79
CA SER A 34 -22.67 4.37 17.30
C SER A 34 -22.83 5.69 18.04
N ALA A 35 -22.07 5.88 19.12
CA ALA A 35 -21.96 7.17 19.79
C ALA A 35 -21.19 8.21 18.94
N PHE A 36 -20.53 7.76 17.88
CA PHE A 36 -19.74 8.59 16.98
C PHE A 36 -20.44 8.78 15.64
N GLN A 37 -20.24 9.96 15.05
CA GLN A 37 -20.70 10.27 13.70
C GLN A 37 -20.04 9.35 12.68
N SER A 38 -20.82 8.88 11.70
CA SER A 38 -20.27 8.13 10.58
C SER A 38 -19.37 9.00 9.71
N ILE A 39 -18.30 8.39 9.19
CA ILE A 39 -17.38 9.05 8.25
C ILE A 39 -17.74 8.72 6.80
N THR A 40 -17.30 9.55 5.87
CA THR A 40 -17.27 9.18 4.45
C THR A 40 -16.35 7.97 4.28
N PRO A 41 -16.77 6.91 3.55
CA PRO A 41 -15.91 5.75 3.31
C PRO A 41 -14.56 6.15 2.73
N PRO A 42 -13.44 5.96 3.45
CA PRO A 42 -12.14 6.34 2.93
C PRO A 42 -11.71 5.40 1.80
N ASP A 43 -10.79 5.87 0.95
CA ASP A 43 -10.14 4.98 0.00
C ASP A 43 -9.38 3.85 0.71
N TRP A 44 -9.38 2.68 0.09
CA TRP A 44 -8.83 1.47 0.70
C TRP A 44 -7.81 0.81 -0.22
N TYR A 45 -6.60 0.67 0.32
CA TYR A 45 -5.43 0.15 -0.37
C TYR A 45 -4.68 -0.84 0.51
N SER A 46 -4.09 -1.84 -0.14
CA SER A 46 -2.99 -2.64 0.41
C SER A 46 -1.66 -2.11 -0.12
N PHE A 47 -0.64 -1.99 0.74
CA PHE A 47 0.74 -1.79 0.30
C PHE A 47 1.38 -3.12 -0.11
N GLU A 48 2.44 -3.03 -0.92
CA GLU A 48 3.18 -4.18 -1.42
C GLU A 48 3.81 -5.02 -0.28
N PRO A 49 3.50 -6.33 -0.18
CA PRO A 49 4.06 -7.21 0.84
C PRO A 49 5.46 -7.70 0.45
N HIS A 50 6.12 -8.44 1.35
CA HIS A 50 7.49 -8.89 1.11
C HIS A 50 7.61 -9.82 -0.09
N GLN A 51 6.63 -10.71 -0.32
CA GLN A 51 6.57 -11.60 -1.49
C GLN A 51 5.23 -11.42 -2.22
N PRO A 52 5.13 -10.41 -3.10
CA PRO A 52 3.89 -9.99 -3.75
C PRO A 52 3.13 -11.11 -4.46
N GLU A 53 3.83 -11.91 -5.25
CA GLU A 53 3.27 -12.96 -6.11
C GLU A 53 2.65 -14.10 -5.29
N LEU A 54 3.14 -14.31 -4.06
CA LEU A 54 2.66 -15.34 -3.13
C LEU A 54 1.60 -14.81 -2.17
N SER A 55 1.38 -13.49 -2.17
CA SER A 55 0.44 -12.79 -1.28
C SER A 55 -0.81 -12.30 -2.02
N GLU A 56 -1.06 -12.84 -3.22
CA GLU A 56 -2.13 -12.42 -4.13
C GLU A 56 -2.17 -10.90 -4.37
N PHE A 57 -0.99 -10.26 -4.36
CA PHE A 57 -0.88 -8.82 -4.55
C PHE A 57 -0.79 -8.49 -6.04
N TYR A 58 -1.78 -7.74 -6.51
CA TYR A 58 -1.82 -7.25 -7.89
C TYR A 58 -1.73 -5.72 -7.90
N PRO A 59 -0.56 -5.15 -8.21
CA PRO A 59 -0.38 -3.70 -8.17
C PRO A 59 -1.24 -3.04 -9.24
N ASN A 60 -2.11 -2.13 -8.82
CA ASN A 60 -2.98 -1.36 -9.73
C ASN A 60 -2.84 0.16 -9.53
N THR A 61 -1.98 0.59 -8.61
CA THR A 61 -1.69 1.99 -8.31
C THR A 61 -0.20 2.13 -8.04
N PHE A 62 0.49 2.99 -8.78
CA PHE A 62 1.89 3.35 -8.51
C PHE A 62 1.97 4.80 -8.04
N ILE A 63 2.66 5.03 -6.93
CA ILE A 63 2.92 6.37 -6.39
C ILE A 63 4.39 6.70 -6.65
N ASP A 64 4.67 7.79 -7.36
CA ASP A 64 6.04 8.28 -7.52
C ASP A 64 6.55 8.82 -6.17
N ILE A 65 7.55 8.14 -5.62
CA ILE A 65 8.20 8.52 -4.37
C ILE A 65 9.61 9.06 -4.59
N THR A 66 10.01 9.31 -5.84
CA THR A 66 11.32 9.88 -6.18
C THR A 66 11.65 11.14 -5.37
N PRO A 67 10.73 12.10 -5.17
CA PRO A 67 11.04 13.32 -4.40
C PRO A 67 11.23 13.08 -2.88
N VAL A 68 10.81 11.92 -2.36
CA VAL A 68 10.79 11.63 -0.92
C VAL A 68 11.54 10.36 -0.53
N MET A 69 12.26 9.75 -1.46
CA MET A 69 12.98 8.49 -1.22
C MET A 69 13.98 8.59 -0.07
N ASP A 70 14.69 9.71 0.06
CA ASP A 70 15.63 9.94 1.17
C ASP A 70 14.94 9.92 2.54
N LYS A 71 13.69 10.42 2.63
CA LYS A 71 12.91 10.37 3.87
C LYS A 71 12.53 8.93 4.21
N LYS A 72 12.15 8.13 3.21
CA LYS A 72 11.87 6.69 3.38
C LYS A 72 13.10 5.94 3.88
N ILE A 73 14.26 6.12 3.23
CA ILE A 73 15.52 5.48 3.64
C ILE A 73 15.88 5.88 5.07
N LYS A 74 15.79 7.16 5.43
CA LYS A 74 16.05 7.62 6.81
C LYS A 74 15.13 6.97 7.83
N ALA A 75 13.83 6.88 7.54
CA ALA A 75 12.86 6.24 8.43
C ALA A 75 13.17 4.74 8.61
N MET A 76 13.54 4.03 7.55
CA MET A 76 13.87 2.61 7.63
C MET A 76 15.15 2.35 8.43
N ASN A 77 16.16 3.22 8.32
CA ASN A 77 17.40 3.10 9.08
C ASN A 77 17.23 3.24 10.60
N VAL A 78 16.09 3.76 11.08
CA VAL A 78 15.76 3.79 12.51
C VAL A 78 15.54 2.36 13.05
N MET A 79 15.12 1.41 12.21
CA MET A 79 14.89 0.01 12.58
C MET A 79 16.19 -0.81 12.45
N SER A 80 17.10 -0.62 13.41
CA SER A 80 18.46 -1.21 13.39
C SER A 80 18.48 -2.74 13.27
N ALA A 81 17.49 -3.44 13.83
CA ALA A 81 17.37 -4.90 13.77
C ALA A 81 17.11 -5.45 12.35
N GLN A 82 16.75 -4.58 11.39
CA GLN A 82 16.31 -4.97 10.05
C GLN A 82 17.07 -4.23 8.95
N SER A 83 18.35 -3.94 9.16
CA SER A 83 19.19 -3.19 8.22
C SER A 83 19.21 -3.77 6.79
N TYR A 84 19.14 -5.10 6.65
CA TYR A 84 19.07 -5.76 5.33
C TYR A 84 17.80 -5.40 4.54
N LEU A 85 16.70 -5.05 5.23
CA LEU A 85 15.45 -4.65 4.58
C LEU A 85 15.57 -3.28 3.89
N VAL A 86 16.49 -2.41 4.32
CA VAL A 86 16.70 -1.10 3.66
C VAL A 86 17.08 -1.30 2.19
N ASN A 87 18.04 -2.19 1.93
CA ASN A 87 18.47 -2.49 0.56
C ASN A 87 17.33 -3.16 -0.22
N TYR A 88 16.69 -4.17 0.38
CA TYR A 88 15.57 -4.89 -0.25
C TYR A 88 14.46 -3.93 -0.72
N TYR A 89 13.96 -3.05 0.15
CA TYR A 89 12.87 -2.14 -0.19
C TYR A 89 13.32 -0.96 -1.05
N THR A 90 14.61 -0.61 -1.06
CA THR A 90 15.18 0.35 -2.02
C THR A 90 15.17 -0.23 -3.43
N GLU A 91 15.59 -1.50 -3.59
CA GLU A 91 15.50 -2.21 -4.86
C GLU A 91 14.06 -2.39 -5.31
N LEU A 92 13.16 -2.73 -4.39
CA LEU A 92 11.73 -2.88 -4.69
C LEU A 92 11.15 -1.56 -5.22
N ALA A 93 11.44 -0.45 -4.55
CA ALA A 93 11.01 0.87 -5.00
C ALA A 93 11.57 1.23 -6.39
N SER A 94 12.82 0.86 -6.67
CA SER A 94 13.45 1.05 -8.00
C SER A 94 12.77 0.21 -9.08
N ARG A 95 12.47 -1.07 -8.78
CA ARG A 95 11.72 -1.97 -9.68
C ARG A 95 10.33 -1.41 -10.00
N ARG A 96 9.60 -0.94 -9.00
CA ARG A 96 8.29 -0.31 -9.21
C ARG A 96 8.40 1.03 -9.95
N GLY A 97 9.48 1.78 -9.74
CA GLY A 97 9.83 2.94 -10.57
C GLY A 97 9.95 2.57 -12.04
N ASN A 98 10.63 1.47 -12.39
CA ASN A 98 10.71 0.98 -13.76
C ASN A 98 9.31 0.68 -14.35
N HIS A 99 8.46 -0.02 -13.60
CA HIS A 99 7.09 -0.34 -14.03
C HIS A 99 6.29 0.94 -14.30
N ALA A 100 6.34 1.90 -13.36
CA ALA A 100 5.66 3.19 -13.49
C ALA A 100 6.13 3.96 -14.73
N ARG A 101 7.44 4.03 -14.99
CA ARG A 101 7.99 4.64 -16.22
C ARG A 101 7.45 3.96 -17.48
N ARG A 102 7.39 2.62 -17.48
CA ARG A 102 6.99 1.84 -18.66
C ARG A 102 5.53 2.06 -19.07
N ILE A 103 4.64 2.22 -18.09
CA ILE A 103 3.20 2.38 -18.33
C ILE A 103 2.77 3.84 -18.51
N SER A 104 3.53 4.80 -17.96
CA SER A 104 3.15 6.23 -17.99
C SER A 104 3.95 7.08 -18.97
N GLY A 105 5.13 6.62 -19.41
CA GLY A 105 6.06 7.42 -20.22
C GLY A 105 6.86 8.48 -19.44
N LYS A 106 6.57 8.67 -18.15
CA LYS A 106 7.24 9.63 -17.26
C LYS A 106 8.64 9.17 -16.87
N LYS A 107 9.65 9.54 -17.67
CA LYS A 107 11.04 9.05 -17.53
C LYS A 107 11.72 9.46 -16.22
N GLU A 108 11.24 10.51 -15.58
CA GLU A 108 11.76 11.10 -14.35
C GLU A 108 11.51 10.26 -13.10
N ILE A 109 10.51 9.37 -13.11
CA ILE A 109 10.16 8.52 -11.96
C ILE A 109 11.30 7.52 -11.75
N LYS A 110 12.10 7.67 -10.70
CA LYS A 110 13.19 6.74 -10.35
C LYS A 110 12.71 5.65 -9.40
N PHE A 111 11.87 6.03 -8.43
CA PHE A 111 11.35 5.16 -7.38
C PHE A 111 9.83 5.30 -7.30
N ALA A 112 9.14 4.18 -7.12
CA ALA A 112 7.71 4.17 -6.87
C ALA A 112 7.34 3.18 -5.77
N GLU A 113 6.21 3.39 -5.13
CA GLU A 113 5.56 2.38 -4.29
C GLU A 113 4.36 1.80 -5.02
N ALA A 114 4.28 0.47 -5.04
CA ALA A 114 3.11 -0.22 -5.55
C ALA A 114 2.04 -0.36 -4.48
N HIS A 115 0.81 -0.13 -4.88
CA HIS A 115 -0.37 -0.29 -4.06
C HIS A 115 -1.43 -1.05 -4.86
N GLN A 116 -2.27 -1.79 -4.14
CA GLN A 116 -3.48 -2.40 -4.68
C GLN A 116 -4.69 -1.71 -4.07
N ARG A 117 -5.38 -0.91 -4.88
CA ARG A 117 -6.68 -0.36 -4.56
C ARG A 117 -7.71 -1.49 -4.54
N LEU A 118 -8.52 -1.51 -3.50
CA LEU A 118 -9.46 -2.60 -3.22
C LEU A 118 -10.90 -2.26 -3.61
N MET A 119 -11.18 -0.97 -3.87
CA MET A 119 -12.47 -0.48 -4.33
C MET A 119 -12.31 0.20 -5.69
N PRO A 120 -13.33 0.16 -6.56
CA PRO A 120 -13.32 0.90 -7.82
C PRO A 120 -13.06 2.40 -7.63
N TRP A 121 -12.57 3.05 -8.67
CA TRP A 121 -12.56 4.50 -8.75
C TRP A 121 -13.94 5.02 -9.14
N VAL A 122 -14.37 6.12 -8.53
CA VAL A 122 -15.51 6.91 -8.99
C VAL A 122 -14.93 8.14 -9.68
N VAL A 123 -15.11 8.23 -10.99
CA VAL A 123 -14.55 9.31 -11.82
C VAL A 123 -15.65 9.92 -12.68
N ASN A 124 -15.49 11.20 -13.01
CA ASN A 124 -16.38 11.88 -13.95
C ASN A 124 -15.92 11.70 -15.42
N GLU A 125 -14.66 11.32 -15.63
CA GLU A 125 -14.02 11.11 -16.94
C GLU A 125 -12.87 10.08 -16.85
N LEU A 126 -12.44 9.51 -17.98
CA LEU A 126 -11.38 8.49 -18.10
C LEU A 126 -10.03 9.08 -18.53
#